data_AF-A0A2E4XNC4-F1
#
_entry.id   AF-A0A2E4XNC4-F1
#
_cell.length_a   1.000
_cell.length_b   1.000
_cell.length_c   1.000
_cell.angle_alpha   90.00
_cell.angle_beta   90.00
_cell.angle_gamma   90.00
#
_symmetry.space_group_name_H-M   'P 1'
#
loop_
_entity.id
_entity.type
_entity.pdbx_description
1 polymer ?
#
loop_
_entity_poly.entity_id
_entity_poly.type
_entity_poly.pdbx_seq_one_letter_code
_entity_poly.pdbx_strand_id
1 'polypeptide(L)'
;MSEAVMLAKDWEKGMNPPRADPNCLPPLWWLFSEKYDGYRAIWVAELKKFLSRSQKEFHSVEWFIRAMPPKVKLDGELWVGRENFEAMGVVRKKEPEPEEWCDVKYIVYDMPDHPGPFKERIKELKEVVSQSRKRWNIIRKDYPEPYCSLECPLVFADQKVVKSEEHMMEMYNKIIKNGGEGGMIKCPNSFYENGRSNYMLKIKPVFDEEAIIIDYSPGKGKYKGMLGGFVCKPLINMDTYHLIDKDENHEFTVSGMDDEVRENYKVTHPIGTLITIEHSGKTNKGKPRFARYMRIRDDVVLKDEVEQSSIEKRDHLIKILSALGNNEKANGESFKANSYFKAVNALKKFDDDSSLTEQNIIAVKGIGKSIYQKIDTILKTGTCPQYDALEEYEDPRIQFMDIHGVGPKKANELVKMGFKTIQDIRVGDAGLNDKQLLGLQYYEDFVQKIPRQEIVKHEQFLKSTLKSIDKNAELTIAGSYRRKKEESGDIDVLLKATKKDVFTRYINKLKSLGYLVDELALGTKKYNGVCRHRCSGVARRIDIMYTTPDEYPFAVLYFTGSGDFNKMMRSLILEKGMTINEYSLKDSETKKKVDHVFREEKDIFDYLGMGYVEPSQRM
;
A
#
# COMPACT_ATOMS: atom_id res chain seq x y z
N MET A 1 -20.65 32.43 27.02
CA MET A 1 -19.74 31.56 27.80
C MET A 1 -19.17 30.53 26.84
N SER A 2 -17.85 30.43 26.69
CA SER A 2 -17.26 29.44 25.78
C SER A 2 -17.59 28.04 26.29
N GLU A 3 -18.35 27.25 25.55
CA GLU A 3 -18.52 25.84 25.88
C GLU A 3 -17.19 25.13 25.60
N ALA A 4 -16.37 25.03 26.65
CA ALA A 4 -15.10 24.34 26.60
C ALA A 4 -15.33 22.83 26.61
N VAL A 5 -14.74 22.10 25.66
CA VAL A 5 -14.88 20.65 25.58
C VAL A 5 -13.89 19.93 26.52
N MET A 6 -14.18 18.69 26.89
CA MET A 6 -13.26 17.85 27.68
C MET A 6 -12.02 17.50 26.85
N LEU A 7 -10.83 17.62 27.42
CA LEU A 7 -9.54 17.37 26.75
C LEU A 7 -8.72 16.31 27.47
N ALA A 8 -8.04 15.47 26.68
CA ALA A 8 -7.26 14.37 27.21
C ALA A 8 -5.84 14.79 27.64
N LYS A 9 -5.31 14.13 28.66
CA LYS A 9 -3.88 14.08 29.00
C LYS A 9 -3.19 12.91 28.30
N ASP A 10 -1.87 12.93 28.23
CA ASP A 10 -1.10 11.77 27.75
C ASP A 10 -1.11 10.67 28.83
N TRP A 11 -1.25 9.41 28.41
CA TRP A 11 -1.09 8.26 29.27
C TRP A 11 0.38 7.85 29.31
N GLU A 12 0.89 7.56 30.50
CA GLU A 12 2.23 7.08 30.74
C GLU A 12 2.17 5.81 31.58
N LYS A 13 3.14 4.91 31.37
CA LYS A 13 3.24 3.69 32.16
C LYS A 13 3.47 4.03 33.64
N GLY A 14 2.70 3.41 34.53
CA GLY A 14 2.80 3.67 35.96
C GLY A 14 2.23 5.02 36.41
N MET A 15 1.38 5.66 35.60
CA MET A 15 0.74 6.92 35.95
C MET A 15 -0.05 6.81 37.27
N ASN A 16 0.14 7.79 38.14
CA ASN A 16 -0.59 7.88 39.41
C ASN A 16 -2.10 8.05 39.18
N PRO A 17 -2.95 7.52 40.08
CA PRO A 17 -4.38 7.76 40.03
C PRO A 17 -4.71 9.25 40.21
N PRO A 18 -5.88 9.71 39.73
CA PRO A 18 -6.36 11.06 39.99
C PRO A 18 -6.33 11.37 41.50
N ARG A 19 -5.79 12.52 41.90
CA ARG A 19 -5.65 12.89 43.33
C ARG A 19 -6.96 12.81 44.12
N ALA A 20 -8.09 13.06 43.45
CA ALA A 20 -9.41 13.02 44.04
C ALA A 20 -9.96 11.58 44.21
N ASP A 21 -9.38 10.59 43.53
CA ASP A 21 -9.80 9.19 43.59
C ASP A 21 -8.58 8.24 43.52
N PRO A 22 -7.89 8.01 44.65
CA PRO A 22 -6.67 7.21 44.71
C PRO A 22 -6.85 5.73 44.32
N ASN A 23 -8.08 5.23 44.29
CA ASN A 23 -8.37 3.84 43.92
C ASN A 23 -8.65 3.68 42.42
N CYS A 24 -8.78 4.79 41.68
CA CYS A 24 -9.06 4.80 40.25
C CYS A 24 -7.76 4.73 39.44
N LEU A 25 -7.14 3.55 39.43
CA LEU A 25 -5.84 3.28 38.79
C LEU A 25 -5.97 3.19 37.26
N PRO A 26 -5.41 4.13 36.48
CA PRO A 26 -5.36 4.01 35.03
C PRO A 26 -4.29 3.00 34.60
N PRO A 27 -4.51 2.18 33.54
CA PRO A 27 -5.72 2.10 32.72
C PRO A 27 -6.71 1.02 33.19
N LEU A 28 -6.50 0.40 34.35
CA LEU A 28 -7.25 -0.78 34.78
C LEU A 28 -8.74 -0.49 35.00
N TRP A 29 -9.62 -1.29 34.38
CA TRP A 29 -11.08 -1.13 34.34
C TRP A 29 -11.59 0.15 33.65
N TRP A 30 -10.70 0.93 33.04
CA TRP A 30 -11.09 2.07 32.21
C TRP A 30 -11.58 1.60 30.84
N LEU A 31 -12.28 2.48 30.13
CA LEU A 31 -12.79 2.21 28.79
C LEU A 31 -11.79 2.72 27.75
N PHE A 32 -11.43 1.86 26.82
CA PHE A 32 -10.51 2.12 25.72
C PHE A 32 -11.24 2.19 24.39
N SER A 33 -10.91 3.19 23.58
CA SER A 33 -11.37 3.31 22.19
C SER A 33 -10.25 3.78 21.28
N GLU A 34 -10.45 3.63 19.97
CA GLU A 34 -9.55 4.25 18.99
C GLU A 34 -9.54 5.76 19.15
N LYS A 35 -8.36 6.35 19.00
CA LYS A 35 -8.21 7.77 18.75
C LYS A 35 -8.26 7.96 17.24
N TYR A 36 -9.28 8.66 16.75
CA TYR A 36 -9.39 8.99 15.34
C TYR A 36 -8.59 10.26 15.04
N ASP A 37 -8.19 10.38 13.78
CA ASP A 37 -7.42 11.47 13.18
C ASP A 37 -8.32 12.49 12.47
N GLY A 38 -9.62 12.51 12.78
CA GLY A 38 -10.59 13.43 12.18
C GLY A 38 -10.57 14.86 12.74
N TYR A 39 -11.48 15.69 12.23
CA TYR A 39 -11.77 17.00 12.82
C TYR A 39 -12.80 16.84 13.95
N ARG A 40 -12.41 17.20 15.18
CA ARG A 40 -13.34 17.20 16.33
C ARG A 40 -14.49 18.17 16.10
N ALA A 41 -15.71 17.65 16.20
CA ALA A 41 -16.95 18.38 15.95
C ALA A 41 -18.00 18.05 17.02
N ILE A 42 -18.70 19.09 17.46
CA ILE A 42 -19.83 19.03 18.38
C ILE A 42 -21.11 19.19 17.56
N TRP A 43 -21.95 18.17 17.54
CA TRP A 43 -23.29 18.29 16.98
C TRP A 43 -24.20 19.01 17.97
N VAL A 44 -24.74 20.16 17.58
CA VAL A 44 -25.69 20.93 18.38
C VAL A 44 -27.07 20.79 17.75
N ALA A 45 -27.88 19.88 18.31
CA ALA A 45 -29.16 19.47 17.74
C ALA A 45 -30.16 20.63 17.54
N GLU A 46 -30.21 21.57 18.50
CA GLU A 46 -31.09 22.75 18.44
C GLU A 46 -30.77 23.65 17.23
N LEU A 47 -29.48 23.78 16.91
CA LEU A 47 -29.00 24.60 15.79
C LEU A 47 -28.91 23.81 14.48
N LYS A 48 -28.98 22.48 14.55
CA LYS A 48 -28.69 21.55 13.44
C LYS A 48 -27.32 21.78 12.80
N LYS A 49 -26.31 22.03 13.62
CA LYS A 49 -24.96 22.42 13.17
C LYS A 49 -23.86 21.61 13.83
N PHE A 50 -22.76 21.48 13.11
CA PHE A 50 -21.49 21.00 13.65
C PHE A 50 -20.62 22.18 14.03
N LEU A 51 -20.14 22.21 15.28
CA LEU A 51 -19.24 23.23 15.78
C LEU A 51 -17.89 22.62 16.12
N SER A 52 -16.81 23.26 15.69
CA SER A 52 -15.46 22.95 16.12
C SER A 52 -15.22 23.34 17.58
N ARG A 53 -14.07 22.92 18.12
CA ARG A 53 -13.63 23.30 19.48
C ARG A 53 -13.56 24.81 19.72
N SER A 54 -13.31 25.60 18.67
CA SER A 54 -13.26 27.06 18.72
C SER A 54 -14.59 27.71 18.34
N GLN A 55 -15.69 26.95 18.39
CA GLN A 55 -17.06 27.40 18.08
C GLN A 55 -17.24 27.89 16.64
N LYS A 56 -16.35 27.49 15.72
CA LYS A 56 -16.53 27.70 14.28
C LYS A 56 -17.38 26.59 13.68
N GLU A 57 -18.34 26.96 12.84
CA GLU A 57 -19.23 26.04 12.13
C GLU A 57 -18.46 25.21 11.08
N PHE A 58 -18.78 23.92 11.01
CA PHE A 58 -18.51 23.07 9.85
C PHE A 58 -19.79 22.97 9.04
N HIS A 59 -19.77 23.50 7.82
CA HIS A 59 -20.92 23.42 6.92
C HIS A 59 -21.02 22.01 6.35
N SER A 60 -22.20 21.40 6.47
CA SER A 60 -22.48 20.05 5.98
C SER A 60 -23.69 20.02 5.07
N VAL A 61 -23.85 18.94 4.31
CA VAL A 61 -24.98 18.76 3.39
C VAL A 61 -26.26 18.29 4.08
N GLU A 62 -27.41 18.62 3.50
CA GLU A 62 -28.74 18.44 4.11
C GLU A 62 -29.03 16.97 4.50
N TRP A 63 -28.67 16.01 3.65
CA TRP A 63 -28.89 14.59 3.94
C TRP A 63 -28.08 14.13 5.16
N PHE A 64 -26.88 14.68 5.34
CA PHE A 64 -25.99 14.36 6.45
C PHE A 64 -26.53 14.93 7.77
N ILE A 65 -27.03 16.17 7.75
CA ILE A 65 -27.70 16.83 8.88
C ILE A 65 -28.91 16.01 9.32
N ARG A 66 -29.72 15.52 8.36
CA ARG A 66 -30.93 14.73 8.67
C ARG A 66 -30.62 13.36 9.28
N ALA A 67 -29.43 12.81 9.06
CA ALA A 67 -29.00 11.60 9.74
C ALA A 67 -28.79 11.81 11.27
N MET A 68 -28.46 13.04 11.70
CA MET A 68 -28.08 13.36 13.08
C MET A 68 -29.27 13.47 14.05
N PRO A 69 -29.12 13.04 15.32
CA PRO A 69 -30.24 12.98 16.25
C PRO A 69 -30.82 14.38 16.51
N PRO A 70 -32.16 14.51 16.58
CA PRO A 70 -32.81 15.82 16.54
C PRO A 70 -32.84 16.55 17.88
N LYS A 71 -32.42 15.90 18.99
CA LYS A 71 -32.61 16.42 20.35
C LYS A 71 -31.38 16.31 21.25
N VAL A 72 -30.31 15.68 20.78
CA VAL A 72 -29.18 15.31 21.63
C VAL A 72 -27.91 15.94 21.11
N LYS A 73 -27.18 16.64 21.98
CA LYS A 73 -25.86 17.16 21.70
C LYS A 73 -24.82 16.05 21.79
N LEU A 74 -23.97 15.92 20.77
CA LEU A 74 -22.96 14.87 20.69
C LEU A 74 -21.56 15.47 20.55
N ASP A 75 -20.58 14.78 21.13
CA ASP A 75 -19.15 15.04 20.95
C ASP A 75 -18.50 13.87 20.19
N GLY A 76 -17.74 14.22 19.16
CA GLY A 76 -17.22 13.27 18.20
C GLY A 76 -16.22 13.88 17.23
N GLU A 77 -15.88 13.12 16.20
CA GLU A 77 -14.94 13.50 15.14
C GLU A 77 -15.56 13.21 13.77
N LEU A 78 -15.50 14.21 12.88
CA LEU A 78 -15.77 14.00 11.44
C LEU A 78 -14.54 13.32 10.84
N TRP A 79 -14.76 12.22 10.10
CA TRP A 79 -13.70 11.28 9.73
C TRP A 79 -14.01 10.54 8.42
N VAL A 80 -13.01 10.40 7.53
CA VAL A 80 -13.16 9.79 6.19
C VAL A 80 -12.40 8.46 6.02
N GLY A 81 -11.74 7.97 7.07
CA GLY A 81 -10.92 6.76 7.02
C GLY A 81 -9.52 6.98 7.55
N ARG A 82 -8.82 5.87 7.81
CA ARG A 82 -7.43 5.89 8.25
C ARG A 82 -6.52 6.35 7.12
N GLU A 83 -5.44 7.06 7.48
CA GLU A 83 -4.43 7.57 6.55
C GLU A 83 -4.97 8.53 5.47
N ASN A 84 -6.23 8.95 5.59
CA ASN A 84 -6.92 9.83 4.63
C ASN A 84 -7.12 11.25 5.18
N PHE A 85 -6.25 11.71 6.09
CA PHE A 85 -6.40 13.04 6.70
C PHE A 85 -6.39 14.17 5.66
N GLU A 86 -5.67 14.03 4.56
CA GLU A 86 -5.63 15.05 3.51
C GLU A 86 -7.01 15.24 2.84
N ALA A 87 -7.80 14.17 2.72
CA ALA A 87 -9.17 14.22 2.20
C ALA A 87 -10.15 14.91 3.16
N MET A 88 -9.78 15.14 4.43
CA MET A 88 -10.62 15.86 5.40
C MET A 88 -10.80 17.35 5.07
N GLY A 89 -10.11 17.89 4.06
CA GLY A 89 -10.34 19.25 3.57
C GLY A 89 -11.81 19.53 3.24
N VAL A 90 -12.57 18.51 2.83
CA VAL A 90 -14.01 18.57 2.51
C VAL A 90 -14.86 19.21 3.60
N VAL A 91 -14.64 18.85 4.88
CA VAL A 91 -15.51 19.33 5.98
C VAL A 91 -15.29 20.79 6.35
N ARG A 92 -14.27 21.42 5.76
CA ARG A 92 -13.91 22.83 5.98
C ARG A 92 -14.34 23.75 4.84
N LYS A 93 -14.92 23.22 3.77
CA LYS A 93 -15.47 24.04 2.69
C LYS A 93 -16.62 24.90 3.23
N LYS A 94 -16.73 26.13 2.73
CA LYS A 94 -17.88 27.02 3.05
C LYS A 94 -19.15 26.53 2.38
N GLU A 95 -19.02 26.04 1.16
CA GLU A 95 -20.09 25.45 0.35
C GLU A 95 -19.79 23.95 0.21
N PRO A 96 -20.48 23.07 0.96
CA PRO A 96 -20.22 21.64 0.92
C PRO A 96 -20.88 21.00 -0.31
N GLU A 97 -20.14 20.13 -1.01
CA GLU A 97 -20.63 19.37 -2.16
C GLU A 97 -21.18 18.00 -1.71
N PRO A 98 -22.42 17.62 -2.04
CA PRO A 98 -23.05 16.38 -1.59
C PRO A 98 -22.26 15.10 -1.87
N GLU A 99 -21.57 15.03 -3.00
CA GLU A 99 -20.81 13.86 -3.45
C GLU A 99 -19.58 13.62 -2.56
N GLU A 100 -18.85 14.68 -2.19
CA GLU A 100 -17.64 14.57 -1.36
C GLU A 100 -17.94 14.15 0.09
N TRP A 101 -19.20 14.28 0.53
CA TRP A 101 -19.64 13.90 1.86
C TRP A 101 -20.04 12.42 1.99
N CYS A 102 -20.06 11.66 0.88
CA CYS A 102 -20.47 10.26 0.89
C CYS A 102 -19.59 9.37 1.78
N ASP A 103 -18.29 9.67 1.86
CA ASP A 103 -17.32 8.92 2.65
C ASP A 103 -17.11 9.48 4.07
N VAL A 104 -17.68 10.66 4.36
CA VAL A 104 -17.57 11.29 5.67
C VAL A 104 -18.44 10.54 6.68
N LYS A 105 -17.88 10.29 7.86
CA LYS A 105 -18.57 9.72 9.02
C LYS A 105 -18.44 10.66 10.20
N TYR A 106 -19.46 10.69 11.06
CA TYR A 106 -19.39 11.35 12.35
C TYR A 106 -19.26 10.30 13.45
N ILE A 107 -18.03 10.12 13.93
CA ILE A 107 -17.68 9.14 14.94
C ILE A 107 -17.88 9.76 16.33
N VAL A 108 -18.89 9.31 17.06
CA VAL A 108 -19.28 9.89 18.35
C VAL A 108 -18.83 9.06 19.52
N TYR A 109 -18.37 9.74 20.57
CA TYR A 109 -17.75 9.10 21.72
C TYR A 109 -18.14 9.69 23.08
N ASP A 110 -18.94 10.76 23.14
CA ASP A 110 -19.49 11.29 24.40
C ASP A 110 -20.78 12.11 24.18
N MET A 111 -21.51 12.38 25.28
CA MET A 111 -22.72 13.19 25.36
C MET A 111 -22.53 14.31 26.40
N PRO A 112 -22.06 15.51 26.00
CA PRO A 112 -21.64 16.56 26.93
C PRO A 112 -22.69 17.00 27.94
N ASP A 113 -23.97 17.02 27.55
CA ASP A 113 -25.07 17.54 28.38
C ASP A 113 -25.68 16.46 29.29
N HIS A 114 -25.23 15.20 29.19
CA HIS A 114 -25.75 14.13 30.02
C HIS A 114 -25.20 14.24 31.45
N PRO A 115 -26.06 14.24 32.50
CA PRO A 115 -25.65 14.55 33.87
C PRO A 115 -24.89 13.42 34.57
N GLY A 116 -25.05 12.18 34.11
CA GLY A 116 -24.42 10.99 34.70
C GLY A 116 -22.95 10.73 34.30
N PRO A 117 -22.32 9.74 34.95
CA PRO A 117 -20.94 9.32 34.69
C PRO A 117 -20.77 8.70 33.29
N PHE A 118 -19.53 8.62 32.81
CA PHE A 118 -19.20 8.20 31.44
C PHE A 118 -19.82 6.85 31.05
N LYS A 119 -19.87 5.87 31.95
CA LYS A 119 -20.51 4.56 31.72
C LYS A 119 -22.00 4.64 31.38
N GLU A 120 -22.70 5.62 31.92
CA GLU A 120 -24.13 5.87 31.62
C GLU A 120 -24.25 6.63 30.31
N ARG A 121 -23.40 7.66 30.11
CA ARG A 121 -23.35 8.43 28.85
C ARG A 121 -23.15 7.55 27.64
N ILE A 122 -22.20 6.60 27.68
CA ILE A 122 -21.96 5.68 26.56
C ILE A 122 -23.10 4.69 26.32
N LYS A 123 -23.83 4.30 27.38
CA LYS A 123 -24.98 3.40 27.26
C LYS A 123 -26.11 4.11 26.53
N GLU A 124 -26.40 5.34 26.91
CA GLU A 124 -27.39 6.17 26.22
C GLU A 124 -26.94 6.52 24.80
N LEU A 125 -25.67 6.87 24.61
CA LEU A 125 -25.10 7.18 23.30
C LEU A 125 -25.26 6.02 22.30
N LYS A 126 -25.02 4.78 22.74
CA LYS A 126 -25.26 3.58 21.91
C LYS A 126 -26.72 3.49 21.45
N GLU A 127 -27.66 3.80 22.33
CA GLU A 127 -29.09 3.78 22.01
C GLU A 127 -29.45 4.92 21.04
N VAL A 128 -28.96 6.13 21.27
CA VAL A 128 -29.15 7.29 20.36
C VAL A 128 -28.65 6.99 18.95
N VAL A 129 -27.47 6.35 18.82
CA VAL A 129 -26.91 5.96 17.51
C VAL A 129 -27.75 4.86 16.86
N SER A 130 -28.19 3.86 17.62
CA SER A 130 -29.08 2.78 17.15
C SER A 130 -30.40 3.33 16.59
N GLN A 131 -31.04 4.25 17.32
CA GLN A 131 -32.29 4.90 16.89
C GLN A 131 -32.07 5.78 15.66
N SER A 132 -30.99 6.56 15.63
CA SER A 132 -30.64 7.40 14.48
C SER A 132 -30.40 6.57 13.22
N ARG A 133 -29.74 5.41 13.35
CA ARG A 133 -29.54 4.46 12.25
C ARG A 133 -30.86 3.89 11.71
N LYS A 134 -31.79 3.49 12.60
CA LYS A 134 -33.13 3.04 12.19
C LYS A 134 -33.87 4.12 11.44
N ARG A 135 -33.84 5.36 11.94
CA ARG A 135 -34.45 6.52 11.27
C ARG A 135 -33.79 6.79 9.92
N TRP A 136 -32.46 6.78 9.83
CA TRP A 136 -31.71 6.97 8.58
C TRP A 136 -32.12 5.96 7.51
N ASN A 137 -32.25 4.68 7.85
CA ASN A 137 -32.67 3.63 6.91
C ASN A 137 -34.06 3.87 6.29
N ILE A 138 -34.91 4.68 6.93
CA ILE A 138 -36.20 5.09 6.41
C ILE A 138 -36.02 6.31 5.51
N ILE A 139 -35.45 7.40 6.05
CA ILE A 139 -35.37 8.69 5.35
C ILE A 139 -34.43 8.68 4.14
N ARG A 140 -33.41 7.82 4.13
CA ARG A 140 -32.47 7.75 3.00
C ARG A 140 -33.15 7.34 1.70
N LYS A 141 -34.26 6.61 1.77
CA LYS A 141 -35.03 6.15 0.60
C LYS A 141 -35.62 7.29 -0.23
N ASP A 142 -35.77 8.47 0.36
CA ASP A 142 -36.31 9.65 -0.32
C ASP A 142 -35.25 10.41 -1.14
N TYR A 143 -33.98 9.97 -1.10
CA TYR A 143 -32.88 10.58 -1.84
C TYR A 143 -32.54 9.81 -3.13
N PRO A 144 -31.95 10.47 -4.14
CA PRO A 144 -31.43 9.78 -5.31
C PRO A 144 -30.17 8.95 -4.97
N GLU A 145 -29.78 8.07 -5.89
CA GLU A 145 -28.45 7.44 -5.87
C GLU A 145 -27.34 8.52 -5.93
N PRO A 146 -26.22 8.37 -5.20
CA PRO A 146 -25.86 7.23 -4.35
C PRO A 146 -26.42 7.27 -2.92
N TYR A 147 -27.07 8.37 -2.53
CA TYR A 147 -27.39 8.66 -1.13
C TYR A 147 -28.39 7.68 -0.49
N CYS A 148 -29.32 7.15 -1.27
CA CYS A 148 -30.29 6.15 -0.78
C CYS A 148 -29.66 4.81 -0.37
N SER A 149 -28.47 4.52 -0.90
CA SER A 149 -27.70 3.31 -0.62
C SER A 149 -26.70 3.51 0.53
N LEU A 150 -26.39 4.74 0.93
CA LEU A 150 -25.40 5.05 1.97
C LEU A 150 -25.80 4.53 3.35
N GLU A 151 -24.83 3.93 4.05
CA GLU A 151 -24.97 3.59 5.47
C GLU A 151 -25.16 4.85 6.33
N CYS A 152 -25.64 4.70 7.56
CA CYS A 152 -25.80 5.83 8.46
C CYS A 152 -24.44 6.46 8.78
N PRO A 153 -24.23 7.76 8.50
CA PRO A 153 -22.95 8.42 8.73
C PRO A 153 -22.65 8.62 10.22
N LEU A 154 -23.65 8.54 11.10
CA LEU A 154 -23.46 8.59 12.56
C LEU A 154 -23.01 7.22 13.07
N VAL A 155 -21.80 7.18 13.64
CA VAL A 155 -21.16 5.93 14.08
C VAL A 155 -20.70 6.05 15.53
N PHE A 156 -20.98 5.03 16.32
CA PHE A 156 -20.51 4.93 17.69
C PHE A 156 -19.03 4.49 17.74
N ALA A 157 -18.18 5.22 18.46
CA ALA A 157 -16.81 4.80 18.75
C ALA A 157 -16.82 3.65 19.76
N ASP A 158 -16.44 2.44 19.32
CA ASP A 158 -16.48 1.25 20.18
C ASP A 158 -15.63 1.42 21.45
N GLN A 159 -16.17 1.01 22.60
CA GLN A 159 -15.57 1.20 23.92
C GLN A 159 -15.38 -0.17 24.58
N LYS A 160 -14.13 -0.49 24.95
CA LYS A 160 -13.76 -1.78 25.53
C LYS A 160 -13.18 -1.60 26.91
N VAL A 161 -13.58 -2.47 27.83
CA VAL A 161 -13.03 -2.46 29.20
C VAL A 161 -11.60 -2.99 29.18
N VAL A 162 -10.68 -2.18 29.70
CA VAL A 162 -9.28 -2.58 29.92
C VAL A 162 -9.22 -3.46 31.15
N LYS A 163 -8.55 -4.62 31.02
CA LYS A 163 -8.45 -5.64 32.08
C LYS A 163 -7.04 -5.74 32.68
N SER A 164 -6.04 -5.28 31.93
CA SER A 164 -4.66 -5.13 32.34
C SER A 164 -3.97 -4.13 31.40
N GLU A 165 -2.76 -3.68 31.74
CA GLU A 165 -1.94 -2.84 30.87
C GLU A 165 -1.60 -3.58 29.56
N GLU A 166 -1.28 -4.87 29.63
CA GLU A 166 -1.00 -5.71 28.46
C GLU A 166 -2.21 -5.81 27.53
N HIS A 167 -3.41 -6.02 28.08
CA HIS A 167 -4.64 -6.05 27.28
C HIS A 167 -4.87 -4.70 26.56
N MET A 168 -4.57 -3.58 27.22
CA MET A 168 -4.63 -2.26 26.57
C MET A 168 -3.59 -2.15 25.45
N MET A 169 -2.35 -2.55 25.71
CA MET A 169 -1.27 -2.49 24.72
C MET A 169 -1.53 -3.39 23.51
N GLU A 170 -2.15 -4.56 23.67
CA GLU A 170 -2.60 -5.41 22.56
C GLU A 170 -3.64 -4.71 21.69
N MET A 171 -4.66 -4.10 22.32
CA MET A 171 -5.68 -3.32 21.60
C MET A 171 -5.06 -2.13 20.86
N TYR A 172 -4.15 -1.42 21.53
CA TYR A 172 -3.41 -0.30 20.97
C TYR A 172 -2.53 -0.72 19.77
N ASN A 173 -1.70 -1.75 19.92
CA ASN A 173 -0.84 -2.25 18.85
C ASN A 173 -1.64 -2.72 17.63
N LYS A 174 -2.83 -3.30 17.87
CA LYS A 174 -3.75 -3.66 16.78
C LYS A 174 -4.28 -2.43 16.05
N ILE A 175 -4.55 -1.33 16.73
CA ILE A 175 -4.97 -0.06 16.10
C ILE A 175 -3.82 0.48 15.24
N ILE A 176 -2.62 0.59 15.80
CA ILE A 176 -1.43 1.10 15.08
C ILE A 176 -1.11 0.25 13.86
N LYS A 177 -1.10 -1.08 13.98
CA LYS A 177 -0.82 -2.00 12.86
C LYS A 177 -1.79 -1.83 11.69
N ASN A 178 -3.01 -1.37 11.95
CA ASN A 178 -4.01 -1.16 10.93
C ASN A 178 -4.14 0.33 10.54
N GLY A 179 -3.13 1.16 10.80
CA GLY A 179 -3.04 2.57 10.39
C GLY A 179 -3.79 3.58 11.28
N GLY A 180 -4.19 3.21 12.50
CA GLY A 180 -4.90 4.14 13.41
C GLY A 180 -3.95 5.08 14.18
N GLU A 181 -4.45 6.24 14.62
CA GLU A 181 -3.61 7.29 15.23
C GLU A 181 -3.18 6.98 16.68
N GLY A 182 -3.96 6.19 17.40
CA GLY A 182 -3.68 5.85 18.79
C GLY A 182 -4.92 5.39 19.56
N GLY A 183 -4.87 5.49 20.88
CA GLY A 183 -5.96 5.10 21.78
C GLY A 183 -6.42 6.24 22.68
N MET A 184 -7.69 6.20 23.07
CA MET A 184 -8.31 7.04 24.09
C MET A 184 -8.70 6.16 25.28
N ILE A 185 -8.40 6.59 26.51
CA ILE A 185 -8.67 5.84 27.73
C ILE A 185 -9.53 6.73 28.65
N LYS A 186 -10.71 6.29 29.05
CA LYS A 186 -11.69 7.09 29.79
C LYS A 186 -12.16 6.38 31.05
N CYS A 187 -12.17 7.10 32.17
CA CYS A 187 -12.65 6.57 33.44
C CYS A 187 -14.18 6.35 33.38
N PRO A 188 -14.70 5.17 33.74
CA PRO A 188 -16.12 4.86 33.60
C PRO A 188 -17.01 5.69 34.55
N ASN A 189 -16.48 6.10 35.70
CA ASN A 189 -17.24 6.83 36.73
C ASN A 189 -17.03 8.36 36.65
N SER A 190 -16.31 8.87 35.64
CA SER A 190 -16.06 10.31 35.54
C SER A 190 -17.25 11.08 34.97
N PHE A 191 -17.47 12.27 35.51
CA PHE A 191 -18.40 13.24 34.95
C PHE A 191 -17.74 13.97 33.78
N TYR A 192 -18.56 14.54 32.90
CA TYR A 192 -18.04 15.37 31.81
C TYR A 192 -17.50 16.67 32.39
N GLU A 193 -16.26 17.02 32.05
CA GLU A 193 -15.57 18.19 32.60
C GLU A 193 -15.11 19.11 31.47
N ASN A 194 -15.20 20.42 31.71
CA ASN A 194 -14.70 21.41 30.76
C ASN A 194 -13.18 21.55 30.89
N GLY A 195 -12.45 21.41 29.78
CA GLY A 195 -10.99 21.54 29.76
C GLY A 195 -10.26 20.21 29.97
N ARG A 196 -8.98 20.29 30.36
CA ARG A 196 -8.09 19.12 30.42
C ARG A 196 -8.34 18.31 31.69
N SER A 197 -8.79 17.07 31.52
CA SER A 197 -9.19 16.19 32.61
C SER A 197 -8.14 15.12 32.92
N ASN A 198 -8.06 14.70 34.19
CA ASN A 198 -7.29 13.51 34.61
C ASN A 198 -8.02 12.20 34.29
N TYR A 199 -9.31 12.27 33.97
CA TYR A 199 -10.18 11.11 33.74
C TYR A 199 -10.34 10.73 32.27
N MET A 200 -9.62 11.43 31.38
CA MET A 200 -9.54 11.12 29.96
C MET A 200 -8.09 11.23 29.52
N LEU A 201 -7.53 10.12 29.07
CA LEU A 201 -6.15 9.98 28.66
C LEU A 201 -6.08 9.56 27.19
N LYS A 202 -4.93 9.76 26.57
CA LYS A 202 -4.63 9.32 25.20
C LYS A 202 -3.26 8.67 25.15
N ILE A 203 -3.13 7.62 24.37
CA ILE A 203 -1.87 6.97 24.03
C ILE A 203 -1.64 7.12 22.54
N LYS A 204 -0.42 7.52 22.16
CA LYS A 204 -0.01 7.74 20.77
C LYS A 204 1.30 7.02 20.51
N PRO A 205 1.60 6.64 19.27
CA PRO A 205 2.91 6.11 18.94
C PRO A 205 3.95 7.18 19.19
N VAL A 206 4.97 6.76 19.90
CA VAL A 206 6.15 7.53 20.23
C VAL A 206 7.29 6.79 19.56
N PHE A 207 7.99 7.49 18.68
CA PHE A 207 9.16 6.97 17.98
C PHE A 207 10.37 7.76 18.46
N ASP A 208 11.43 7.07 18.79
CA ASP A 208 12.74 7.68 18.95
C ASP A 208 13.58 7.48 17.69
N GLU A 209 14.40 8.49 17.39
CA GLU A 209 15.40 8.42 16.34
C GLU A 209 16.56 9.36 16.67
N GLU A 210 17.67 9.17 15.99
CA GLU A 210 18.86 9.97 16.15
C GLU A 210 18.87 11.15 15.16
N ALA A 211 19.40 12.27 15.61
CA ALA A 211 19.53 13.48 14.82
C ALA A 211 20.85 14.20 15.11
N ILE A 212 21.36 14.95 14.15
CA ILE A 212 22.51 15.83 14.31
C ILE A 212 22.06 17.29 14.36
N ILE A 213 22.60 18.05 15.31
CA ILE A 213 22.37 19.50 15.40
C ILE A 213 23.16 20.19 14.29
N ILE A 214 22.47 20.90 13.39
CA ILE A 214 23.08 21.64 12.28
C ILE A 214 23.01 23.16 12.47
N ASP A 215 22.05 23.67 13.25
CA ASP A 215 21.90 25.10 13.55
C ASP A 215 21.02 25.31 14.81
N TYR A 216 20.80 26.57 15.19
CA TYR A 216 20.00 26.98 16.36
C TYR A 216 18.90 27.96 15.99
N SER A 217 17.71 27.75 16.54
CA SER A 217 16.61 28.70 16.44
C SER A 217 16.58 29.63 17.67
N PRO A 218 16.49 30.96 17.51
CA PRO A 218 16.49 31.89 18.64
C PRO A 218 15.17 31.82 19.44
N GLY A 219 15.27 31.88 20.76
CA GLY A 219 14.12 31.87 21.65
C GLY A 219 13.29 33.15 21.59
N LYS A 220 11.98 33.01 21.83
CA LYS A 220 11.00 34.12 21.87
C LYS A 220 10.34 34.19 23.24
N GLY A 221 9.79 35.36 23.59
CA GLY A 221 9.09 35.56 24.87
C GLY A 221 10.03 35.37 26.08
N LYS A 222 9.66 34.47 27.01
CA LYS A 222 10.48 34.17 28.20
C LYS A 222 11.87 33.59 27.89
N TYR A 223 12.08 33.07 26.67
CA TYR A 223 13.36 32.52 26.22
C TYR A 223 14.15 33.48 25.32
N LYS A 224 13.82 34.78 25.32
CA LYS A 224 14.54 35.77 24.52
C LYS A 224 16.00 35.86 24.98
N GLY A 225 16.94 35.67 24.04
CA GLY A 225 18.38 35.61 24.33
C GLY A 225 18.91 34.21 24.64
N MET A 226 18.02 33.22 24.76
CA MET A 226 18.34 31.80 24.99
C MET A 226 18.02 30.96 23.75
N LEU A 227 18.35 29.66 23.78
CA LEU A 227 17.93 28.72 22.73
C LEU A 227 16.41 28.60 22.65
N GLY A 228 15.86 28.76 21.45
CA GLY A 228 14.46 28.47 21.14
C GLY A 228 14.24 26.99 20.82
N GLY A 229 15.10 26.45 19.94
CA GLY A 229 15.08 25.06 19.47
C GLY A 229 16.38 24.70 18.76
N PHE A 230 16.75 23.42 18.73
CA PHE A 230 17.81 22.95 17.83
C PHE A 230 17.26 22.78 16.43
N VAL A 231 18.00 23.17 15.39
CA VAL A 231 17.70 22.81 14.01
C VAL A 231 18.54 21.58 13.69
N CYS A 232 17.88 20.51 13.26
CA CYS A 232 18.50 19.21 13.13
C CYS A 232 18.23 18.56 11.77
N LYS A 233 19.10 17.62 11.40
CA LYS A 233 18.86 16.64 10.34
C LYS A 233 18.73 15.24 10.93
N PRO A 234 17.86 14.37 10.38
CA PRO A 234 17.77 12.98 10.82
C PRO A 234 19.08 12.23 10.54
N LEU A 235 19.31 11.16 11.32
CA LEU A 235 20.32 10.17 10.99
C LEU A 235 19.68 8.90 10.41
N ILE A 236 20.37 8.28 9.45
CA ILE A 236 20.01 6.98 8.89
C ILE A 236 20.89 5.93 9.57
N ASN A 237 20.26 5.00 10.30
CA ASN A 237 20.96 3.91 10.98
C ASN A 237 21.34 2.81 9.98
N MET A 238 22.65 2.49 9.90
CA MET A 238 23.24 1.45 9.04
C MET A 238 23.77 0.27 9.86
N ASP A 239 23.10 -0.03 10.98
CA ASP A 239 23.43 -1.02 12.02
C ASP A 239 24.71 -0.72 12.82
N THR A 240 25.83 -0.43 12.15
CA THR A 240 27.16 -0.24 12.78
C THR A 240 27.65 1.20 12.81
N TYR A 241 27.02 2.08 12.05
CA TYR A 241 27.28 3.52 12.00
C TYR A 241 26.03 4.26 11.51
N HIS A 242 26.04 5.58 11.60
CA HIS A 242 24.96 6.45 11.16
C HIS A 242 25.43 7.40 10.06
N LEU A 243 24.53 7.71 9.13
CA LEU A 243 24.73 8.71 8.08
C LEU A 243 23.83 9.90 8.33
N ILE A 244 24.30 11.10 7.99
CA ILE A 244 23.46 12.29 8.00
C ILE A 244 22.53 12.23 6.79
N ASP A 245 21.22 12.34 7.03
CA ASP A 245 20.25 12.48 5.94
C ASP A 245 20.54 13.77 5.15
N LYS A 246 20.84 13.61 3.85
CA LYS A 246 21.25 14.73 2.99
C LYS A 246 20.06 15.49 2.41
N ASP A 247 18.82 15.02 2.56
CA ASP A 247 17.65 15.74 2.07
C ASP A 247 17.40 17.00 2.90
N GLU A 248 17.58 18.17 2.28
CA GLU A 248 17.30 19.47 2.89
C GLU A 248 15.81 19.60 3.26
N ASN A 249 14.93 18.89 2.54
CA ASN A 249 13.51 18.81 2.88
C ASN A 249 13.24 18.00 4.15
N HIS A 250 14.26 17.41 4.77
CA HIS A 250 14.13 16.70 6.04
C HIS A 250 14.65 17.51 7.22
N GLU A 251 15.09 18.76 7.06
CA GLU A 251 15.47 19.61 8.19
C GLU A 251 14.28 19.96 9.10
N PHE A 252 14.44 19.85 10.41
CA PHE A 252 13.37 20.12 11.38
C PHE A 252 13.89 20.77 12.65
N THR A 253 12.97 21.36 13.42
CA THR A 253 13.29 21.98 14.71
C THR A 253 12.91 21.06 15.86
N VAL A 254 13.84 20.86 16.78
CA VAL A 254 13.68 20.10 18.03
C VAL A 254 13.42 21.07 19.19
N SER A 255 12.43 20.74 20.01
CA SER A 255 12.07 21.46 21.24
C SER A 255 12.26 20.57 22.48
N GLY A 256 11.78 20.96 23.65
CA GLY A 256 11.78 20.06 24.83
C GLY A 256 12.98 20.15 25.76
N MET A 257 13.98 20.98 25.45
CA MET A 257 15.10 21.26 26.35
C MET A 257 14.66 22.04 27.59
N ASP A 258 15.29 21.75 28.72
CA ASP A 258 15.17 22.51 29.97
C ASP A 258 15.92 23.85 29.92
N ASP A 259 15.79 24.64 30.99
CA ASP A 259 16.36 25.98 31.03
C ASP A 259 17.91 25.94 31.11
N GLU A 260 18.51 24.93 31.73
CA GLU A 260 19.97 24.77 31.81
C GLU A 260 20.60 24.54 30.44
N VAL A 261 20.01 23.63 29.64
CA VAL A 261 20.44 23.40 28.26
C VAL A 261 20.22 24.67 27.42
N ARG A 262 19.09 25.38 27.61
CA ARG A 262 18.79 26.59 26.84
C ARG A 262 19.75 27.76 27.08
N GLU A 263 20.32 27.86 28.27
CA GLU A 263 21.32 28.89 28.61
C GLU A 263 22.69 28.54 28.05
N ASN A 264 23.07 27.25 28.08
CA ASN A 264 24.45 26.81 27.85
C ASN A 264 24.65 26.00 26.56
N TYR A 265 23.66 25.94 25.67
CA TYR A 265 23.65 25.07 24.48
C TYR A 265 24.87 25.20 23.58
N LYS A 266 25.48 26.38 23.45
CA LYS A 266 26.67 26.56 22.59
C LYS A 266 27.89 25.78 23.09
N VAL A 267 27.95 25.52 24.40
CA VAL A 267 29.03 24.78 25.05
C VAL A 267 28.64 23.32 25.23
N THR A 268 27.39 23.06 25.67
CA THR A 268 26.92 21.71 25.99
C THR A 268 26.45 20.90 24.77
N HIS A 269 25.97 21.59 23.73
CA HIS A 269 25.38 21.00 22.53
C HIS A 269 25.83 21.77 21.26
N PRO A 270 27.15 21.88 21.00
CA PRO A 270 27.65 22.55 19.81
C PRO A 270 27.10 21.93 18.50
N ILE A 271 27.15 22.68 17.40
CA ILE A 271 26.79 22.16 16.06
C ILE A 271 27.64 20.92 15.79
N GLY A 272 27.01 19.87 15.28
CA GLY A 272 27.59 18.53 15.12
C GLY A 272 27.28 17.56 16.25
N THR A 273 26.71 18.04 17.37
CA THR A 273 26.30 17.17 18.48
C THR A 273 25.17 16.24 18.04
N LEU A 274 25.33 14.95 18.34
CA LEU A 274 24.32 13.92 18.12
C LEU A 274 23.37 13.84 19.29
N ILE A 275 22.08 13.77 18.99
CA ILE A 275 21.02 13.72 19.98
C ILE A 275 20.03 12.61 19.63
N THR A 276 19.47 11.97 20.64
CA THR A 276 18.23 11.21 20.48
C THR A 276 17.06 12.18 20.63
N ILE A 277 16.12 12.07 19.70
CA ILE A 277 14.86 12.80 19.72
C ILE A 277 13.69 11.83 19.83
N GLU A 278 12.59 12.33 20.37
CA GLU A 278 11.32 11.66 20.40
C GLU A 278 10.32 12.40 19.50
N HIS A 279 9.56 11.69 18.67
CA HIS A 279 8.56 12.28 17.79
C HIS A 279 7.30 11.41 17.64
N SER A 280 6.21 12.03 17.14
CA SER A 280 4.87 11.42 17.02
C SER A 280 4.55 10.89 15.61
N GLY A 281 5.57 10.35 14.94
CA GLY A 281 5.55 9.93 13.53
C GLY A 281 6.12 10.98 12.58
N LYS A 282 6.20 10.66 11.29
CA LYS A 282 6.79 11.53 10.24
C LYS A 282 5.69 12.20 9.41
N THR A 283 6.02 13.31 8.76
CA THR A 283 5.18 13.93 7.71
C THR A 283 5.33 13.16 6.40
N ASN A 284 4.49 13.44 5.40
CA ASN A 284 4.59 12.84 4.06
C ASN A 284 5.92 13.16 3.35
N LYS A 285 6.63 14.19 3.83
CA LYS A 285 7.98 14.56 3.39
C LYS A 285 9.04 14.10 4.40
N GLY A 286 8.86 12.98 5.10
CA GLY A 286 9.85 12.42 6.02
C GLY A 286 10.14 13.19 7.31
N LYS A 287 9.74 14.47 7.46
CA LYS A 287 10.06 15.27 8.66
C LYS A 287 9.42 14.73 9.94
N PRO A 288 10.14 14.66 11.07
CA PRO A 288 9.58 14.24 12.36
C PRO A 288 8.54 15.24 12.89
N ARG A 289 7.38 14.74 13.34
CA ARG A 289 6.30 15.58 13.88
C ARG A 289 6.44 15.75 15.40
N PHE A 290 6.47 17.01 15.83
CA PHE A 290 6.58 17.40 17.24
C PHE A 290 7.83 16.83 17.93
N ALA A 291 8.99 16.95 17.28
CA ALA A 291 10.26 16.45 17.80
C ALA A 291 10.65 17.09 19.14
N ARG A 292 11.05 16.26 20.09
CA ARG A 292 11.50 16.65 21.43
C ARG A 292 12.88 16.07 21.72
N TYR A 293 13.74 16.90 22.29
CA TYR A 293 15.07 16.53 22.75
C TYR A 293 14.96 15.56 23.92
N MET A 294 15.73 14.47 23.85
CA MET A 294 15.82 13.48 24.94
C MET A 294 17.19 13.52 25.62
N ARG A 295 18.26 13.27 24.86
CA ARG A 295 19.64 13.19 25.38
C ARG A 295 20.68 13.33 24.27
N ILE A 296 21.92 13.65 24.65
CA ILE A 296 23.10 13.53 23.79
C ILE A 296 23.44 12.05 23.56
N ARG A 297 24.01 11.74 22.39
CA ARG A 297 24.58 10.44 22.03
C ARG A 297 26.06 10.60 21.71
N ASP A 298 26.92 9.99 22.50
CA ASP A 298 28.37 9.94 22.32
C ASP A 298 28.86 8.56 21.82
N ASP A 299 27.96 7.59 21.80
CA ASP A 299 28.15 6.20 21.37
C ASP A 299 27.87 5.98 19.87
N VAL A 300 27.35 7.00 19.17
CA VAL A 300 26.98 6.91 17.76
C VAL A 300 28.16 7.31 16.87
N VAL A 301 28.59 6.39 16.00
CA VAL A 301 29.63 6.65 15.00
C VAL A 301 28.99 7.28 13.76
N LEU A 302 29.34 8.53 13.46
CA LEU A 302 28.99 9.19 12.20
C LEU A 302 30.04 8.90 11.12
N LYS A 303 29.59 8.63 9.90
CA LYS A 303 30.43 8.65 8.70
C LYS A 303 29.87 9.65 7.68
N ASP A 304 30.74 10.46 7.07
CA ASP A 304 30.36 11.44 6.04
C ASP A 304 29.94 10.77 4.72
N GLU A 305 30.42 9.54 4.50
CA GLU A 305 30.17 8.74 3.30
C GLU A 305 30.01 7.26 3.65
N VAL A 306 29.25 6.57 2.79
CA VAL A 306 29.14 5.11 2.78
C VAL A 306 30.46 4.56 2.25
N GLU A 307 31.26 3.89 3.09
CA GLU A 307 32.28 2.96 2.58
C GLU A 307 31.59 1.68 2.12
N GLN A 308 30.96 1.80 0.95
CA GLN A 308 30.49 0.73 0.09
C GLN A 308 30.08 1.37 -1.24
N SER A 309 30.84 1.07 -2.30
CA SER A 309 30.27 0.65 -3.57
C SER A 309 28.98 1.40 -3.97
N SER A 310 29.08 2.67 -4.39
CA SER A 310 27.94 3.32 -5.08
C SER A 310 27.60 2.46 -6.29
N ILE A 311 26.35 2.06 -6.49
CA ILE A 311 25.90 1.36 -7.70
C ILE A 311 24.97 2.23 -8.53
N GLU A 312 24.72 3.46 -8.10
CA GLU A 312 23.73 4.36 -8.69
C GLU A 312 24.09 4.70 -10.13
N LYS A 313 25.36 5.00 -10.42
CA LYS A 313 25.80 5.32 -11.79
C LYS A 313 25.74 4.08 -12.66
N ARG A 314 26.13 2.91 -12.14
CA ARG A 314 26.05 1.62 -12.84
C ARG A 314 24.61 1.28 -13.19
N ASP A 315 23.71 1.41 -12.22
CA ASP A 315 22.30 1.06 -12.38
C ASP A 315 21.58 2.06 -13.31
N HIS A 316 21.90 3.35 -13.21
CA HIS A 316 21.42 4.38 -14.13
C HIS A 316 21.92 4.15 -15.57
N LEU A 317 23.19 3.77 -15.71
CA LEU A 317 23.79 3.40 -16.99
C LEU A 317 23.11 2.15 -17.58
N ILE A 318 22.85 1.14 -16.76
CA ILE A 318 22.11 -0.08 -17.15
C ILE A 318 20.70 0.29 -17.58
N LYS A 319 20.01 1.18 -16.87
CA LYS A 319 18.66 1.66 -17.21
C LYS A 319 18.65 2.29 -18.60
N ILE A 320 19.52 3.28 -18.85
CA ILE A 320 19.58 4.00 -20.12
C ILE A 320 19.93 3.05 -21.28
N LEU A 321 20.97 2.22 -21.13
CA LEU A 321 21.38 1.29 -22.18
C LEU A 321 20.32 0.22 -22.45
N SER A 322 19.56 -0.21 -21.43
CA SER A 322 18.44 -1.14 -21.60
C SER A 322 17.30 -0.50 -22.38
N ALA A 323 16.96 0.76 -22.09
CA ALA A 323 15.94 1.50 -22.85
C ALA A 323 16.34 1.65 -24.33
N LEU A 324 17.59 2.04 -24.61
CA LEU A 324 18.12 2.12 -25.97
C LEU A 324 18.09 0.76 -26.68
N GLY A 325 18.52 -0.32 -26.00
CA GLY A 325 18.49 -1.68 -26.54
C GLY A 325 17.08 -2.19 -26.85
N ASN A 326 16.12 -1.87 -25.98
CA ASN A 326 14.71 -2.20 -26.19
C ASN A 326 14.12 -1.46 -27.39
N ASN A 327 14.41 -0.16 -27.54
CA ASN A 327 13.95 0.61 -28.69
C ASN A 327 14.52 0.07 -30.02
N GLU A 328 15.82 -0.23 -30.08
CA GLU A 328 16.43 -0.84 -31.28
C GLU A 328 15.81 -2.20 -31.61
N LYS A 329 15.56 -3.02 -30.58
CA LYS A 329 14.88 -4.31 -30.75
C LYS A 329 13.48 -4.13 -31.30
N ALA A 330 12.75 -3.15 -30.78
CA ALA A 330 11.42 -2.81 -31.26
C ALA A 330 11.49 -2.34 -32.73
N ASN A 331 12.50 -1.57 -33.13
CA ASN A 331 12.70 -1.14 -34.52
C ASN A 331 13.14 -2.27 -35.49
N GLY A 332 13.35 -3.50 -35.00
CA GLY A 332 13.81 -4.64 -35.80
C GLY A 332 15.34 -4.71 -35.96
N GLU A 333 16.07 -3.77 -35.35
CA GLU A 333 17.54 -3.66 -35.41
C GLU A 333 18.20 -4.62 -34.40
N SER A 334 17.92 -5.91 -34.57
CA SER A 334 18.31 -6.97 -33.61
C SER A 334 19.83 -7.03 -33.34
N PHE A 335 20.65 -6.70 -34.34
CA PHE A 335 22.11 -6.65 -34.18
C PHE A 335 22.56 -5.48 -33.28
N LYS A 336 21.92 -4.31 -33.39
CA LYS A 336 22.21 -3.14 -32.54
C LYS A 336 21.70 -3.35 -31.13
N ALA A 337 20.48 -3.86 -30.99
CA ALA A 337 19.90 -4.23 -29.70
C ALA A 337 20.79 -5.21 -28.92
N ASN A 338 21.28 -6.26 -29.60
CA ASN A 338 22.18 -7.23 -28.99
C ASN A 338 23.51 -6.61 -28.52
N SER A 339 23.97 -5.53 -29.15
CA SER A 339 25.18 -4.83 -28.73
C SER A 339 24.95 -4.06 -27.41
N TYR A 340 23.79 -3.41 -27.24
CA TYR A 340 23.40 -2.80 -25.96
C TYR A 340 23.22 -3.83 -24.84
N PHE A 341 22.52 -4.95 -25.10
CA PHE A 341 22.31 -5.97 -24.08
C PHE A 341 23.60 -6.67 -23.65
N LYS A 342 24.57 -6.82 -24.56
CA LYS A 342 25.93 -7.29 -24.19
C LYS A 342 26.62 -6.33 -23.24
N ALA A 343 26.55 -5.02 -23.49
CA ALA A 343 27.10 -4.00 -22.60
C ALA A 343 26.41 -4.01 -21.23
N VAL A 344 25.06 -4.07 -21.19
CA VAL A 344 24.29 -4.19 -19.95
C VAL A 344 24.69 -5.43 -19.14
N ASN A 345 24.78 -6.59 -19.77
CA ASN A 345 25.15 -7.83 -19.08
C ASN A 345 26.59 -7.81 -18.55
N ALA A 346 27.48 -7.03 -19.16
CA ALA A 346 28.83 -6.85 -18.66
C ALA A 346 28.88 -5.86 -17.50
N LEU A 347 28.18 -4.73 -17.58
CA LEU A 347 28.11 -3.73 -16.51
C LEU A 347 27.48 -4.30 -15.24
N LYS A 348 26.52 -5.23 -15.35
CA LYS A 348 25.96 -5.96 -14.20
C LYS A 348 26.99 -6.78 -13.40
N LYS A 349 28.17 -7.06 -13.98
CA LYS A 349 29.25 -7.79 -13.31
C LYS A 349 30.22 -6.88 -12.58
N PHE A 350 30.06 -5.56 -12.71
CA PHE A 350 30.84 -4.61 -11.93
C PHE A 350 30.25 -4.55 -10.54
N ASP A 351 31.10 -4.78 -9.54
CA ASP A 351 30.69 -4.78 -8.14
C ASP A 351 30.09 -3.42 -7.77
N ASP A 352 30.69 -2.34 -8.27
CA ASP A 352 30.30 -0.96 -7.98
C ASP A 352 30.72 0.09 -9.03
N ASP A 353 30.38 1.35 -8.76
CA ASP A 353 30.68 2.53 -9.56
C ASP A 353 32.18 2.85 -9.60
N SER A 354 32.97 2.40 -8.61
CA SER A 354 34.43 2.53 -8.67
C SER A 354 35.02 1.71 -9.82
N SER A 355 34.31 0.65 -10.22
CA SER A 355 34.65 -0.17 -11.38
C SER A 355 34.33 0.49 -12.73
N LEU A 356 33.57 1.60 -12.77
CA LEU A 356 33.20 2.34 -13.99
C LEU A 356 34.34 3.25 -14.49
N THR A 357 35.56 2.74 -14.53
CA THR A 357 36.70 3.44 -15.14
C THR A 357 36.74 3.22 -16.64
N GLU A 358 37.34 4.16 -17.38
CA GLU A 358 37.56 4.03 -18.83
C GLU A 358 38.28 2.72 -19.19
N GLN A 359 39.31 2.36 -18.43
CA GLN A 359 40.08 1.12 -18.63
C GLN A 359 39.21 -0.12 -18.48
N ASN A 360 38.40 -0.19 -17.43
CA ASN A 360 37.53 -1.33 -17.17
C ASN A 360 36.43 -1.47 -18.23
N ILE A 361 35.83 -0.35 -18.66
CA ILE A 361 34.74 -0.37 -19.65
C ILE A 361 35.26 -0.76 -21.04
N ILE A 362 36.42 -0.25 -21.47
CA ILE A 362 37.03 -0.59 -22.77
C ILE A 362 37.49 -2.06 -22.80
N ALA A 363 37.93 -2.62 -21.66
CA ALA A 363 38.34 -4.00 -21.56
C ALA A 363 37.18 -5.01 -21.73
N VAL A 364 35.92 -4.56 -21.63
CA VAL A 364 34.75 -5.42 -21.80
C VAL A 364 34.59 -5.88 -23.25
N LYS A 365 34.69 -7.20 -23.46
CA LYS A 365 34.39 -7.84 -24.74
C LYS A 365 32.93 -7.59 -25.15
N GLY A 366 32.73 -6.75 -26.17
CA GLY A 366 31.41 -6.40 -26.70
C GLY A 366 31.06 -4.92 -26.60
N ILE A 367 31.87 -4.12 -25.89
CA ILE A 367 31.77 -2.65 -25.89
C ILE A 367 32.72 -2.09 -26.95
N GLY A 368 32.17 -1.64 -28.07
CA GLY A 368 32.92 -0.94 -29.12
C GLY A 368 32.95 0.58 -28.90
N LYS A 369 33.74 1.30 -29.72
CA LYS A 369 33.91 2.76 -29.65
C LYS A 369 32.60 3.54 -29.55
N SER A 370 31.58 3.14 -30.33
CA SER A 370 30.28 3.83 -30.39
C SER A 370 29.40 3.63 -29.15
N ILE A 371 29.56 2.51 -28.43
CA ILE A 371 28.87 2.26 -27.15
C ILE A 371 29.64 2.94 -26.03
N TYR A 372 30.98 2.86 -26.04
CA TYR A 372 31.82 3.55 -25.08
C TYR A 372 31.55 5.07 -25.06
N GLN A 373 31.49 5.71 -26.23
CA GLN A 373 31.16 7.15 -26.31
C GLN A 373 29.81 7.49 -25.66
N LYS A 374 28.81 6.60 -25.77
CA LYS A 374 27.52 6.79 -25.10
C LYS A 374 27.63 6.61 -23.60
N ILE A 375 28.35 5.57 -23.16
CA ILE A 375 28.61 5.34 -21.73
C ILE A 375 29.32 6.54 -21.11
N ASP A 376 30.39 7.03 -21.75
CA ASP A 376 31.13 8.21 -21.31
C ASP A 376 30.25 9.47 -21.24
N THR A 377 29.39 9.68 -22.25
CA THR A 377 28.43 10.79 -22.25
C THR A 377 27.44 10.68 -21.09
N ILE A 378 26.88 9.49 -20.84
CA ILE A 378 25.94 9.24 -19.75
C ILE A 378 26.62 9.44 -18.39
N LEU A 379 27.86 8.96 -18.21
CA LEU A 379 28.60 9.14 -16.96
C LEU A 379 28.93 10.61 -16.68
N LYS A 380 29.17 11.42 -17.72
CA LYS A 380 29.49 12.85 -17.60
C LYS A 380 28.27 13.75 -17.44
N THR A 381 27.18 13.43 -18.12
CA THR A 381 26.02 14.35 -18.26
C THR A 381 24.75 13.83 -17.61
N GLY A 382 24.74 12.56 -17.18
CA GLY A 382 23.55 11.89 -16.68
C GLY A 382 22.62 11.34 -17.76
N THR A 383 22.85 11.63 -19.05
CA THR A 383 21.99 11.18 -20.16
C THR A 383 22.75 11.07 -21.49
N CYS A 384 22.07 10.77 -22.59
CA CYS A 384 22.58 10.96 -23.94
C CYS A 384 21.46 11.36 -24.92
N PRO A 385 21.78 12.02 -26.05
CA PRO A 385 20.77 12.55 -26.97
C PRO A 385 19.77 11.50 -27.48
N GLN A 386 20.20 10.25 -27.65
CA GLN A 386 19.31 9.18 -28.08
C GLN A 386 18.35 8.72 -26.98
N TYR A 387 18.73 8.87 -25.71
CA TYR A 387 17.87 8.57 -24.58
C TYR A 387 16.91 9.73 -24.31
N ASP A 388 17.38 10.98 -24.40
CA ASP A 388 16.52 12.17 -24.29
C ASP A 388 15.41 12.15 -25.37
N ALA A 389 15.77 11.82 -26.61
CA ALA A 389 14.80 11.65 -27.69
C ALA A 389 13.81 10.49 -27.47
N LEU A 390 14.10 9.54 -26.58
CA LEU A 390 13.16 8.49 -26.15
C LEU A 390 12.31 8.92 -24.96
N GLU A 391 12.82 9.74 -24.04
CA GLU A 391 12.02 10.29 -22.94
C GLU A 391 10.99 11.32 -23.43
N GLU A 392 11.33 12.10 -24.47
CA GLU A 392 10.37 13.01 -25.12
C GLU A 392 9.38 12.30 -26.05
N TYR A 393 9.65 11.04 -26.43
CA TYR A 393 8.84 10.26 -27.36
C TYR A 393 8.12 9.12 -26.63
N GLU A 394 6.83 9.32 -26.32
CA GLU A 394 5.97 8.21 -25.90
C GLU A 394 5.78 7.24 -27.08
N ASP A 395 6.51 6.14 -27.03
CA ASP A 395 6.44 5.09 -28.04
C ASP A 395 5.04 4.43 -28.03
N PRO A 396 4.20 4.64 -29.08
CA PRO A 396 2.85 4.09 -29.11
C PRO A 396 2.82 2.57 -28.99
N ARG A 397 3.92 1.89 -29.33
CA ARG A 397 4.04 0.44 -29.24
C ARG A 397 3.85 -0.06 -27.82
N ILE A 398 4.23 0.73 -26.81
CA ILE A 398 4.06 0.35 -25.40
C ILE A 398 2.57 0.16 -25.10
N GLN A 399 1.76 1.18 -25.37
CA GLN A 399 0.31 1.12 -25.20
C GLN A 399 -0.35 0.07 -26.12
N PHE A 400 0.14 -0.08 -27.34
CA PHE A 400 -0.42 -1.06 -28.27
C PHE A 400 -0.20 -2.50 -27.79
N MET A 401 0.93 -2.78 -27.12
CA MET A 401 1.20 -4.10 -26.55
C MET A 401 0.33 -4.43 -25.33
N ASP A 402 -0.31 -3.43 -24.70
CA ASP A 402 -1.30 -3.67 -23.64
C ASP A 402 -2.65 -4.18 -24.19
N ILE A 403 -2.88 -4.04 -25.50
CA ILE A 403 -4.03 -4.68 -26.16
C ILE A 403 -3.81 -6.21 -26.16
N HIS A 404 -4.74 -6.95 -25.57
CA HIS A 404 -4.63 -8.41 -25.49
C HIS A 404 -4.43 -9.05 -26.88
N GLY A 405 -3.38 -9.86 -27.02
CA GLY A 405 -3.04 -10.52 -28.27
C GLY A 405 -2.22 -9.68 -29.26
N VAL A 406 -1.88 -8.43 -28.92
CA VAL A 406 -0.93 -7.61 -29.68
C VAL A 406 0.46 -7.78 -29.09
N GLY A 407 1.35 -8.41 -29.86
CA GLY A 407 2.77 -8.51 -29.51
C GLY A 407 3.65 -7.50 -30.26
N PRO A 408 4.97 -7.48 -30.02
CA PRO A 408 5.90 -6.50 -30.60
C PRO A 408 5.81 -6.40 -32.13
N LYS A 409 5.59 -7.51 -32.83
CA LYS A 409 5.46 -7.54 -34.29
C LYS A 409 4.24 -6.71 -34.76
N LYS A 410 3.07 -6.93 -34.15
CA LYS A 410 1.84 -6.24 -34.55
C LYS A 410 1.85 -4.79 -34.06
N ALA A 411 2.38 -4.50 -32.88
CA ALA A 411 2.57 -3.13 -32.40
C ALA A 411 3.42 -2.29 -33.37
N ASN A 412 4.52 -2.85 -33.87
CA ASN A 412 5.35 -2.20 -34.90
C ASN A 412 4.62 -1.99 -36.23
N GLU A 413 3.82 -2.96 -36.66
CA GLU A 413 2.99 -2.85 -37.86
C GLU A 413 1.99 -1.70 -37.74
N LEU A 414 1.33 -1.57 -36.58
CA LEU A 414 0.38 -0.49 -36.30
C LEU A 414 1.06 0.90 -36.36
N VAL A 415 2.24 1.05 -35.76
CA VAL A 415 3.00 2.30 -35.88
C VAL A 415 3.40 2.58 -37.32
N LYS A 416 3.81 1.56 -38.09
CA LYS A 416 4.12 1.72 -39.53
C LYS A 416 2.91 2.12 -40.37
N MET A 417 1.71 1.73 -39.95
CA MET A 417 0.44 2.15 -40.56
C MET A 417 0.04 3.59 -40.17
N GLY A 418 0.79 4.23 -39.26
CA GLY A 418 0.57 5.61 -38.84
C GLY A 418 -0.27 5.77 -37.57
N PHE A 419 -0.65 4.68 -36.90
CA PHE A 419 -1.37 4.74 -35.62
C PHE A 419 -0.45 5.24 -34.51
N LYS A 420 -0.93 6.20 -33.73
CA LYS A 420 -0.19 6.80 -32.60
C LYS A 420 -0.89 6.63 -31.26
N THR A 421 -2.20 6.40 -31.26
CA THR A 421 -2.99 6.24 -30.04
C THR A 421 -3.93 5.03 -30.12
N ILE A 422 -4.40 4.56 -28.96
CA ILE A 422 -5.45 3.53 -28.88
C ILE A 422 -6.73 3.99 -29.60
N GLN A 423 -7.03 5.30 -29.55
CA GLN A 423 -8.18 5.86 -30.24
C GLN A 423 -8.04 5.76 -31.76
N ASP A 424 -6.83 5.97 -32.30
CA ASP A 424 -6.58 5.83 -33.74
C ASP A 424 -6.86 4.38 -34.19
N ILE A 425 -6.45 3.39 -33.37
CA ILE A 425 -6.70 1.96 -33.62
C ILE A 425 -8.21 1.63 -33.58
N ARG A 426 -8.99 2.31 -32.73
CA ARG A 426 -10.44 2.11 -32.62
C ARG A 426 -11.21 2.61 -33.83
N VAL A 427 -10.79 3.74 -34.38
CA VAL A 427 -11.50 4.39 -35.50
C VAL A 427 -10.97 3.96 -36.86
N GLY A 428 -9.73 3.50 -36.93
CA GLY A 428 -9.08 3.06 -38.17
C GLY A 428 -9.12 1.55 -38.39
N ASP A 429 -8.84 1.15 -39.63
CA ASP A 429 -8.66 -0.26 -39.98
C ASP A 429 -7.24 -0.72 -39.60
N ALA A 430 -7.10 -1.19 -38.37
CA ALA A 430 -5.85 -1.68 -37.79
C ALA A 430 -5.52 -3.14 -38.19
N GLY A 431 -6.38 -3.80 -38.98
CA GLY A 431 -6.20 -5.21 -39.35
C GLY A 431 -6.03 -6.14 -38.14
N LEU A 432 -6.78 -5.87 -37.06
CA LEU A 432 -6.78 -6.69 -35.84
C LEU A 432 -7.63 -7.95 -36.06
N ASN A 433 -7.18 -9.09 -35.52
CA ASN A 433 -8.01 -10.29 -35.49
C ASN A 433 -9.05 -10.25 -34.36
N ASP A 434 -10.02 -11.16 -34.36
CA ASP A 434 -11.13 -11.21 -33.39
C ASP A 434 -10.68 -11.13 -31.92
N LYS A 435 -9.57 -11.79 -31.57
CA LYS A 435 -9.04 -11.78 -30.19
C LYS A 435 -8.43 -10.45 -29.82
N GLN A 436 -7.76 -9.80 -30.78
CA GLN A 436 -7.20 -8.46 -30.62
C GLN A 436 -8.30 -7.40 -30.56
N LEU A 437 -9.36 -7.55 -31.34
CA LEU A 437 -10.55 -6.71 -31.28
C LEU A 437 -11.23 -6.82 -29.90
N LEU A 438 -11.37 -8.04 -29.37
CA LEU A 438 -11.87 -8.23 -28.01
C LEU A 438 -10.92 -7.62 -26.96
N GLY A 439 -9.61 -7.76 -27.15
CA GLY A 439 -8.61 -7.08 -26.33
C GLY A 439 -8.73 -5.56 -26.34
N LEU A 440 -9.06 -4.98 -27.50
CA LEU A 440 -9.28 -3.55 -27.68
C LEU A 440 -10.59 -3.08 -27.04
N GLN A 441 -11.63 -3.92 -27.12
CA GLN A 441 -12.93 -3.68 -26.48
C GLN A 441 -12.83 -3.56 -24.95
N TYR A 442 -11.98 -4.39 -24.34
CA TYR A 442 -11.76 -4.41 -22.88
C TYR A 442 -10.47 -3.70 -22.45
N TYR A 443 -9.89 -2.86 -23.30
CA TYR A 443 -8.58 -2.26 -23.07
C TYR A 443 -8.50 -1.55 -21.70
N GLU A 444 -9.44 -0.65 -21.42
CA GLU A 444 -9.48 0.10 -20.16
C GLU A 444 -9.61 -0.81 -18.94
N ASP A 445 -10.39 -1.88 -19.06
CA ASP A 445 -10.63 -2.85 -17.99
C ASP A 445 -9.40 -3.75 -17.73
N PHE A 446 -8.66 -4.12 -18.79
CA PHE A 446 -7.49 -5.02 -18.71
C PHE A 446 -6.20 -4.33 -18.28
N VAL A 447 -6.05 -3.03 -18.58
CA VAL A 447 -4.90 -2.26 -18.12
C VAL A 447 -4.97 -2.02 -16.60
N GLN A 448 -6.17 -1.97 -16.03
CA GLN A 448 -6.36 -1.83 -14.59
C GLN A 448 -5.89 -3.07 -13.82
N LYS A 449 -5.12 -2.84 -12.75
CA LYS A 449 -4.78 -3.90 -11.80
C LYS A 449 -6.00 -4.33 -10.98
N ILE A 450 -5.98 -5.57 -10.53
CA ILE A 450 -7.04 -6.20 -9.73
C ILE A 450 -6.60 -6.19 -8.26
N PRO A 451 -7.26 -5.44 -7.37
CA PRO A 451 -6.96 -5.47 -5.95
C PRO A 451 -7.16 -6.86 -5.35
N ARG A 452 -6.29 -7.25 -4.43
CA ARG A 452 -6.36 -8.58 -3.77
C ARG A 452 -7.72 -8.89 -3.17
N GLN A 453 -8.38 -7.90 -2.57
CA GLN A 453 -9.72 -8.05 -1.98
C GLN A 453 -10.81 -8.33 -3.02
N GLU A 454 -10.65 -7.88 -4.26
CA GLU A 454 -11.54 -8.25 -5.35
C GLU A 454 -11.35 -9.74 -5.68
N ILE A 455 -10.11 -10.21 -5.84
CA ILE A 455 -9.79 -11.62 -6.14
C ILE A 455 -10.31 -12.57 -5.07
N VAL A 456 -10.31 -12.18 -3.78
CA VAL A 456 -10.92 -12.95 -2.69
C VAL A 456 -12.41 -13.20 -2.95
N LYS A 457 -13.14 -12.22 -3.48
CA LYS A 457 -14.57 -12.38 -3.83
C LYS A 457 -14.74 -13.32 -5.02
N HIS A 458 -13.90 -13.17 -6.05
CA HIS A 458 -13.86 -14.11 -7.17
C HIS A 458 -13.58 -15.54 -6.69
N GLU A 459 -12.61 -15.74 -5.79
CA GLU A 459 -12.23 -17.03 -5.23
C GLU A 459 -13.41 -17.72 -4.52
N GLN A 460 -14.15 -16.98 -3.69
CA GLN A 460 -15.33 -17.49 -3.00
C GLN A 460 -16.41 -17.95 -3.97
N PHE A 461 -16.70 -17.13 -4.99
CA PHE A 461 -17.69 -17.46 -6.02
C PHE A 461 -17.28 -18.67 -6.87
N LEU A 462 -16.02 -18.71 -7.32
CA LEU A 462 -15.47 -19.81 -8.10
C LEU A 462 -15.47 -21.13 -7.30
N LYS A 463 -15.00 -21.11 -6.05
CA LYS A 463 -14.99 -22.29 -5.16
C LYS A 463 -16.40 -22.82 -4.89
N SER A 464 -17.36 -21.93 -4.59
CA SER A 464 -18.75 -22.34 -4.35
C SER A 464 -19.40 -22.95 -5.61
N THR A 465 -19.13 -22.37 -6.78
CA THR A 465 -19.60 -22.92 -8.05
C THR A 465 -19.00 -24.30 -8.33
N LEU A 466 -17.69 -24.49 -8.10
CA LEU A 466 -17.04 -25.78 -8.33
C LEU A 466 -17.61 -26.87 -7.43
N LYS A 467 -17.81 -26.57 -6.13
CA LYS A 467 -18.39 -27.50 -5.16
C LYS A 467 -19.80 -27.97 -5.53
N SER A 468 -20.55 -27.16 -6.29
CA SER A 468 -21.88 -27.55 -6.78
C SER A 468 -21.81 -28.58 -7.93
N ILE A 469 -20.67 -28.71 -8.60
CA ILE A 469 -20.44 -29.59 -9.75
C ILE A 469 -19.74 -30.89 -9.33
N ASP A 470 -18.73 -30.77 -8.48
CA ASP A 470 -18.00 -31.88 -7.88
C ASP A 470 -17.46 -31.47 -6.50
N LYS A 471 -17.88 -32.19 -5.46
CA LYS A 471 -17.48 -31.90 -4.07
C LYS A 471 -16.02 -32.27 -3.78
N ASN A 472 -15.42 -33.15 -4.58
CA ASN A 472 -14.06 -33.62 -4.42
C ASN A 472 -13.06 -32.83 -5.29
N ALA A 473 -13.56 -31.96 -6.18
CA ALA A 473 -12.70 -31.08 -6.95
C ALA A 473 -12.21 -29.91 -6.09
N GLU A 474 -10.96 -29.50 -6.30
CA GLU A 474 -10.32 -28.41 -5.59
C GLU A 474 -9.97 -27.27 -6.55
N LEU A 475 -9.98 -26.05 -6.03
CA LEU A 475 -9.63 -24.85 -6.78
C LEU A 475 -8.58 -24.04 -6.02
N THR A 476 -7.54 -23.66 -6.74
CA THR A 476 -6.46 -22.80 -6.23
C THR A 476 -6.29 -21.63 -7.19
N ILE A 477 -6.40 -20.39 -6.69
CA ILE A 477 -5.97 -19.23 -7.45
C ILE A 477 -4.45 -19.10 -7.30
N ALA A 478 -3.74 -19.15 -8.42
CA ALA A 478 -2.28 -19.16 -8.51
C ALA A 478 -1.76 -17.75 -8.82
N GLY A 479 -0.77 -17.63 -9.70
CA GLY A 479 -0.29 -16.35 -10.20
C GLY A 479 0.25 -15.43 -9.13
N SER A 480 0.19 -14.13 -9.43
CA SER A 480 0.62 -13.06 -8.51
C SER A 480 -0.18 -13.05 -7.19
N TYR A 481 -1.44 -13.48 -7.22
CA TYR A 481 -2.27 -13.65 -6.02
C TYR A 481 -1.65 -14.66 -5.04
N ARG A 482 -1.22 -15.84 -5.52
CA ARG A 482 -0.57 -16.85 -4.67
C ARG A 482 0.83 -16.43 -4.20
N ARG A 483 1.50 -15.55 -4.95
CA ARG A 483 2.76 -14.89 -4.53
C ARG A 483 2.57 -13.73 -3.55
N LYS A 484 1.35 -13.56 -3.01
CA LYS A 484 0.99 -12.54 -2.01
C LYS A 484 1.15 -11.08 -2.49
N LYS A 485 1.03 -10.82 -3.79
CA LYS A 485 0.93 -9.44 -4.28
C LYS A 485 -0.40 -8.83 -3.86
N GLU A 486 -0.38 -7.53 -3.55
CA GLU A 486 -1.58 -6.74 -3.22
C GLU A 486 -2.45 -6.47 -4.46
N GLU A 487 -1.85 -6.52 -5.64
CA GLU A 487 -2.54 -6.34 -6.91
C GLU A 487 -2.08 -7.39 -7.93
N SER A 488 -2.99 -7.83 -8.80
CA SER A 488 -2.73 -8.79 -9.88
C SER A 488 -3.11 -8.21 -11.24
N GLY A 489 -2.55 -8.74 -12.34
CA GLY A 489 -2.98 -8.37 -13.69
C GLY A 489 -4.23 -9.13 -14.15
N ASP A 490 -4.34 -10.39 -13.73
CA ASP A 490 -5.41 -11.31 -14.11
C ASP A 490 -5.66 -12.33 -12.98
N ILE A 491 -6.62 -13.23 -13.22
CA ILE A 491 -7.02 -14.28 -12.28
C ILE A 491 -6.62 -15.64 -12.85
N ASP A 492 -5.58 -16.24 -12.27
CA ASP A 492 -5.06 -17.56 -12.64
C ASP A 492 -5.69 -18.66 -11.78
N VAL A 493 -6.56 -19.49 -12.35
CA VAL A 493 -7.30 -20.54 -11.65
C VAL A 493 -6.79 -21.92 -12.04
N LEU A 494 -6.37 -22.70 -11.05
CA LEU A 494 -6.14 -24.14 -11.18
C LEU A 494 -7.34 -24.90 -10.64
N LEU A 495 -7.92 -25.77 -11.48
CA LEU A 495 -8.97 -26.71 -11.13
C LEU A 495 -8.37 -28.11 -11.07
N LYS A 496 -8.24 -28.66 -9.87
CA LYS A 496 -7.78 -30.03 -9.62
C LYS A 496 -8.97 -30.96 -9.51
N ALA A 497 -9.10 -31.91 -10.43
CA ALA A 497 -10.14 -32.92 -10.38
C ALA A 497 -9.66 -34.24 -10.99
N THR A 498 -10.25 -35.36 -10.57
CA THR A 498 -9.92 -36.70 -11.11
C THR A 498 -10.54 -36.94 -12.49
N LYS A 499 -11.73 -36.37 -12.75
CA LYS A 499 -12.44 -36.53 -14.01
C LYS A 499 -12.36 -35.27 -14.86
N LYS A 500 -11.98 -35.45 -16.13
CA LYS A 500 -11.80 -34.35 -17.09
C LYS A 500 -13.11 -33.62 -17.44
N ASP A 501 -14.27 -34.29 -17.39
CA ASP A 501 -15.56 -33.68 -17.70
C ASP A 501 -15.94 -32.54 -16.73
N VAL A 502 -15.39 -32.56 -15.51
CA VAL A 502 -15.61 -31.53 -14.48
C VAL A 502 -15.20 -30.16 -15.02
N PHE A 503 -14.09 -30.07 -15.76
CA PHE A 503 -13.64 -28.83 -16.38
C PHE A 503 -14.68 -28.27 -17.36
N THR A 504 -15.17 -29.10 -18.29
CA THR A 504 -16.17 -28.68 -19.28
C THR A 504 -17.48 -28.26 -18.61
N ARG A 505 -17.96 -29.03 -17.63
CA ARG A 505 -19.16 -28.68 -16.84
C ARG A 505 -18.97 -27.37 -16.08
N TYR A 506 -17.77 -27.14 -15.54
CA TYR A 506 -17.43 -25.92 -14.81
C TYR A 506 -17.43 -24.68 -15.69
N ILE A 507 -16.76 -24.72 -16.84
CA ILE A 507 -16.76 -23.61 -17.80
C ILE A 507 -18.20 -23.30 -18.26
N ASN A 508 -18.98 -24.32 -18.64
CA ASN A 508 -20.37 -24.14 -19.06
C ASN A 508 -21.25 -23.55 -17.95
N LYS A 509 -21.04 -23.98 -16.70
CA LYS A 509 -21.78 -23.43 -15.56
C LYS A 509 -21.44 -21.95 -15.35
N LEU A 510 -20.16 -21.56 -15.38
CA LEU A 510 -19.76 -20.17 -15.21
C LEU A 510 -20.30 -19.27 -16.34
N LYS A 511 -20.33 -19.76 -17.59
CA LYS A 511 -21.01 -19.09 -18.71
C LYS A 511 -22.50 -18.91 -18.45
N SER A 512 -23.19 -19.97 -18.02
CA SER A 512 -24.64 -19.92 -17.72
C SER A 512 -25.00 -18.97 -16.56
N LEU A 513 -24.07 -18.73 -15.65
CA LEU A 513 -24.23 -17.77 -14.54
C LEU A 513 -23.93 -16.32 -14.95
N GLY A 514 -23.50 -16.09 -16.20
CA GLY A 514 -23.06 -14.80 -16.71
C GLY A 514 -21.75 -14.30 -16.10
N TYR A 515 -20.99 -15.19 -15.44
CA TYR A 515 -19.71 -14.82 -14.82
C TYR A 515 -18.59 -14.76 -15.87
N LEU A 516 -18.52 -15.75 -16.77
CA LEU A 516 -17.68 -15.69 -17.95
C LEU A 516 -18.46 -14.96 -19.04
N VAL A 517 -17.99 -13.77 -19.43
CA VAL A 517 -18.69 -12.87 -20.34
C VAL A 517 -18.21 -13.02 -21.77
N ASP A 518 -16.91 -13.30 -21.98
CA ASP A 518 -16.33 -13.55 -23.30
C ASP A 518 -15.22 -14.60 -23.27
N GLU A 519 -14.93 -15.18 -24.44
CA GLU A 519 -13.95 -16.25 -24.62
C GLU A 519 -12.84 -15.84 -25.59
N LEU A 520 -11.59 -15.95 -25.15
CA LEU A 520 -10.40 -15.70 -25.97
C LEU A 520 -9.83 -17.01 -26.54
N ALA A 521 -9.89 -18.09 -25.77
CA ALA A 521 -9.55 -19.43 -26.21
C ALA A 521 -10.15 -20.49 -25.27
N LEU A 522 -10.69 -21.57 -25.83
CA LEU A 522 -11.09 -22.76 -25.10
C LEU A 522 -10.40 -23.99 -25.68
N GLY A 523 -9.50 -24.58 -24.90
CA GLY A 523 -8.86 -25.86 -25.18
C GLY A 523 -9.38 -26.97 -24.27
N THR A 524 -8.83 -28.18 -24.41
CA THR A 524 -9.32 -29.34 -23.64
C THR A 524 -8.91 -29.36 -22.17
N LYS A 525 -7.89 -28.57 -21.80
CA LYS A 525 -7.38 -28.42 -20.42
C LYS A 525 -7.23 -26.97 -19.98
N LYS A 526 -7.39 -25.98 -20.87
CA LYS A 526 -7.19 -24.57 -20.54
C LYS A 526 -8.26 -23.71 -21.19
N TYR A 527 -8.80 -22.77 -20.44
CA TYR A 527 -9.67 -21.71 -20.90
C TYR A 527 -9.02 -20.37 -20.61
N ASN A 528 -9.01 -19.47 -21.59
CA ASN A 528 -8.65 -18.07 -21.43
C ASN A 528 -9.88 -17.25 -21.82
N GLY A 529 -10.30 -16.34 -20.96
CA GLY A 529 -11.43 -15.47 -21.31
C GLY A 529 -11.53 -14.26 -20.42
N VAL A 530 -12.75 -13.76 -20.35
CA VAL A 530 -13.11 -12.54 -19.64
C VAL A 530 -14.19 -12.89 -18.63
N CYS A 531 -14.03 -12.44 -17.40
CA CYS A 531 -15.03 -12.60 -16.36
C CYS A 531 -15.48 -11.26 -15.79
N ARG A 532 -16.67 -11.24 -15.19
CA ARG A 532 -17.18 -10.07 -14.50
C ARG A 532 -17.85 -10.51 -13.21
N HIS A 533 -17.34 -10.04 -12.08
CA HIS A 533 -17.97 -10.30 -10.79
C HIS A 533 -19.03 -9.25 -10.50
N ARG A 534 -20.16 -9.66 -9.93
CA ARG A 534 -21.32 -8.77 -9.66
C ARG A 534 -20.99 -7.60 -8.73
N CYS A 535 -19.96 -7.74 -7.90
CA CYS A 535 -19.57 -6.72 -6.92
C CYS A 535 -18.61 -5.65 -7.44
N SER A 536 -17.89 -5.87 -8.56
CA SER A 536 -16.97 -4.87 -9.13
C SER A 536 -17.50 -4.29 -10.44
N GLY A 537 -18.21 -5.08 -11.26
CA GLY A 537 -18.71 -4.64 -12.56
C GLY A 537 -17.62 -4.50 -13.65
N VAL A 538 -16.35 -4.45 -13.27
CA VAL A 538 -15.19 -4.40 -14.18
C VAL A 538 -14.93 -5.77 -14.80
N ALA A 539 -14.65 -5.82 -16.11
CA ALA A 539 -14.25 -7.05 -16.77
C ALA A 539 -12.80 -7.40 -16.43
N ARG A 540 -12.54 -8.63 -15.98
CA ARG A 540 -11.20 -9.10 -15.61
C ARG A 540 -10.78 -10.26 -16.49
N ARG A 541 -9.51 -10.28 -16.89
CA ARG A 541 -8.91 -11.46 -17.53
C ARG A 541 -8.89 -12.62 -16.54
N ILE A 542 -9.31 -13.79 -17.02
CA ILE A 542 -9.26 -15.04 -16.26
C ILE A 542 -8.70 -16.16 -17.13
N ASP A 543 -7.82 -16.95 -16.53
CA ASP A 543 -7.27 -18.16 -17.09
C ASP A 543 -7.61 -19.33 -16.17
N ILE A 544 -8.25 -20.37 -16.71
CA ILE A 544 -8.66 -21.55 -15.94
C ILE A 544 -7.98 -22.77 -16.54
N MET A 545 -7.17 -23.48 -15.76
CA MET A 545 -6.47 -24.68 -16.18
C MET A 545 -6.90 -25.89 -15.35
N TYR A 546 -7.27 -26.97 -16.04
CA TYR A 546 -7.55 -28.28 -15.46
C TYR A 546 -6.26 -29.06 -15.23
N THR A 547 -6.17 -29.70 -14.07
CA THR A 547 -5.09 -30.61 -13.72
C THR A 547 -5.62 -31.83 -12.97
N THR A 548 -4.96 -32.96 -13.17
CA THR A 548 -5.19 -34.18 -12.38
C THR A 548 -4.43 -34.10 -11.06
N PRO A 549 -4.75 -34.92 -10.04
CA PRO A 549 -3.98 -34.95 -8.80
C PRO A 549 -2.48 -35.17 -8.99
N ASP A 550 -2.10 -36.06 -9.93
CA ASP A 550 -0.69 -36.37 -10.22
C ASP A 550 0.04 -35.25 -10.98
N GLU A 551 -0.69 -34.46 -11.77
CA GLU A 551 -0.16 -33.30 -12.51
C GLU A 551 -0.13 -32.04 -11.62
N TYR A 552 -0.88 -32.01 -10.52
CA TYR A 552 -1.11 -30.80 -9.72
C TYR A 552 0.17 -30.14 -9.20
N PRO A 553 1.17 -30.85 -8.65
CA PRO A 553 2.42 -30.22 -8.17
C PRO A 553 3.14 -29.42 -9.24
N PHE A 554 3.19 -29.95 -10.46
CA PHE A 554 3.81 -29.29 -11.61
C PHE A 554 2.99 -28.10 -12.08
N ALA A 555 1.67 -28.28 -12.15
CA ALA A 555 0.74 -27.25 -12.58
C ALA A 555 0.75 -26.06 -11.61
N VAL A 556 0.70 -26.29 -10.30
CA VAL A 556 0.70 -25.22 -9.30
C VAL A 556 2.04 -24.50 -9.24
N LEU A 557 3.16 -25.20 -9.39
CA LEU A 557 4.47 -24.57 -9.52
C LEU A 557 4.53 -23.65 -10.75
N TYR A 558 4.12 -24.17 -11.92
CA TYR A 558 4.10 -23.43 -13.18
C TYR A 558 3.17 -22.20 -13.13
N PHE A 559 1.93 -22.36 -12.70
CA PHE A 559 0.93 -21.30 -12.66
C PHE A 559 1.16 -20.30 -11.53
N THR A 560 1.92 -20.67 -10.48
CA THR A 560 2.35 -19.70 -9.46
C THR A 560 3.38 -18.73 -10.02
N GLY A 561 4.27 -19.17 -10.91
CA GLY A 561 5.32 -18.32 -11.47
C GLY A 561 6.28 -17.77 -10.40
N SER A 562 6.93 -16.62 -10.64
CA SER A 562 6.80 -15.71 -11.80
C SER A 562 7.25 -16.32 -13.15
N GLY A 563 7.04 -15.57 -14.24
CA GLY A 563 7.53 -15.98 -15.56
C GLY A 563 9.06 -16.10 -15.62
N ASP A 564 9.78 -15.22 -14.92
CA ASP A 564 11.25 -15.26 -14.88
C ASP A 564 11.76 -16.35 -13.93
N PHE A 565 11.10 -16.55 -12.79
CA PHE A 565 11.34 -17.70 -11.93
C PHE A 565 11.19 -19.02 -12.69
N ASN A 566 10.11 -19.17 -13.46
CA ASN A 566 9.87 -20.38 -14.27
C ASN A 566 10.96 -20.58 -15.33
N LYS A 567 11.43 -19.52 -16.00
CA LYS A 567 12.52 -19.61 -16.99
C LYS A 567 13.81 -20.05 -16.32
N MET A 568 14.18 -19.39 -15.21
CA MET A 568 15.37 -19.73 -14.44
C MET A 568 15.33 -21.18 -13.96
N MET A 569 14.23 -21.60 -13.34
CA MET A 569 14.06 -22.97 -12.83
C MET A 569 14.17 -24.01 -13.95
N ARG A 570 13.56 -23.73 -15.12
CA ARG A 570 13.69 -24.61 -16.30
C ARG A 570 15.12 -24.71 -16.82
N SER A 571 15.86 -23.61 -16.83
CA SER A 571 17.29 -23.63 -17.22
C SER A 571 18.11 -24.48 -16.26
N LEU A 572 17.93 -24.33 -14.94
CA LEU A 572 18.63 -25.13 -13.93
C LEU A 572 18.30 -26.63 -14.02
N ILE A 573 17.04 -26.96 -14.31
CA ILE A 573 16.60 -28.35 -14.49
C ILE A 573 17.20 -28.94 -15.78
N LEU A 574 17.35 -28.13 -16.83
CA LEU A 574 17.97 -28.54 -18.08
C LEU A 574 19.46 -28.83 -17.91
N GLU A 575 20.17 -28.03 -17.11
CA GLU A 575 21.57 -28.28 -16.73
C GLU A 575 21.74 -29.60 -15.97
N LYS A 576 20.69 -30.05 -15.26
CA LYS A 576 20.63 -31.36 -14.59
C LYS A 576 20.16 -32.50 -15.50
N GLY A 577 20.11 -32.29 -16.82
CA GLY A 577 19.72 -33.31 -17.81
C GLY A 577 18.22 -33.63 -17.83
N MET A 578 17.37 -32.78 -17.26
CA MET A 578 15.92 -32.98 -17.17
C MET A 578 15.15 -31.84 -17.83
N THR A 579 13.85 -32.02 -18.03
CA THR A 579 12.95 -30.96 -18.51
C THR A 579 11.63 -31.03 -17.77
N ILE A 580 11.14 -29.88 -17.32
CA ILE A 580 9.88 -29.75 -16.58
C ILE A 580 8.87 -28.95 -17.40
N ASN A 581 7.63 -29.40 -17.39
CA ASN A 581 6.48 -28.63 -17.84
C ASN A 581 5.37 -28.64 -16.77
N GLU A 582 4.22 -28.07 -17.08
CA GLU A 582 3.08 -27.98 -16.18
C GLU A 582 2.40 -29.32 -15.86
N TYR A 583 2.86 -30.44 -16.45
CA TYR A 583 2.26 -31.77 -16.28
C TYR A 583 3.23 -32.80 -15.67
N SER A 584 4.54 -32.64 -15.86
CA SER A 584 5.52 -33.66 -15.46
C SER A 584 6.97 -33.16 -15.53
N LEU A 585 7.85 -33.85 -14.80
CA LEU A 585 9.29 -33.84 -14.99
C LEU A 585 9.69 -35.03 -15.87
N LYS A 586 10.61 -34.79 -16.82
CA LYS A 586 11.06 -35.77 -17.80
C LYS A 586 12.58 -35.74 -17.94
N ASP A 587 13.15 -36.86 -18.34
CA ASP A 587 14.51 -36.92 -18.83
C ASP A 587 14.64 -36.12 -20.14
N SER A 588 15.68 -35.30 -20.26
CA SER A 588 15.83 -34.37 -21.37
C SER A 588 16.19 -35.06 -22.70
N GLU A 589 16.84 -36.22 -22.66
CA GLU A 589 17.27 -36.95 -23.85
C GLU A 589 16.16 -37.91 -24.33
N THR A 590 15.75 -38.81 -23.45
CA THR A 590 14.78 -39.88 -23.74
C THR A 590 13.33 -39.38 -23.76
N LYS A 591 13.06 -38.18 -23.21
CA LYS A 591 11.72 -37.60 -23.05
C LYS A 591 10.76 -38.44 -22.20
N LYS A 592 11.25 -39.46 -21.50
CA LYS A 592 10.46 -40.30 -20.59
C LYS A 592 10.20 -39.57 -19.28
N LYS A 593 9.02 -39.78 -18.68
CA LYS A 593 8.72 -39.26 -17.34
C LYS A 593 9.67 -39.91 -16.33
N VAL A 594 10.12 -39.12 -15.35
CA VAL A 594 10.91 -39.65 -14.24
C VAL A 594 10.06 -40.63 -13.43
N ASP A 595 10.69 -41.70 -12.93
CA ASP A 595 10.02 -42.70 -12.09
C ASP A 595 9.99 -42.22 -10.63
N HIS A 596 9.16 -41.22 -10.37
CA HIS A 596 8.98 -40.64 -9.04
C HIS A 596 7.55 -40.11 -8.87
N VAL A 597 6.99 -40.27 -7.67
CA VAL A 597 5.64 -39.80 -7.34
C VAL A 597 5.74 -38.46 -6.63
N PHE A 598 5.21 -37.41 -7.26
CA PHE A 598 5.15 -36.06 -6.71
C PHE A 598 3.73 -35.80 -6.18
N ARG A 599 3.61 -35.43 -4.90
CA ARG A 599 2.34 -35.12 -4.23
C ARG A 599 2.19 -33.63 -3.97
N GLU A 600 3.30 -32.94 -3.72
CA GLU A 600 3.34 -31.50 -3.45
C GLU A 600 4.48 -30.82 -4.21
N GLU A 601 4.45 -29.48 -4.28
CA GLU A 601 5.51 -28.71 -4.96
C GLU A 601 6.89 -29.00 -4.37
N LYS A 602 6.95 -29.17 -3.05
CA LYS A 602 8.21 -29.40 -2.33
C LYS A 602 8.93 -30.66 -2.82
N ASP A 603 8.21 -31.71 -3.17
CA ASP A 603 8.77 -32.96 -3.71
C ASP A 603 9.59 -32.71 -4.99
N ILE A 604 9.18 -31.73 -5.80
CA ILE A 604 9.91 -31.35 -7.01
C ILE A 604 11.28 -30.76 -6.64
N PHE A 605 11.34 -29.89 -5.64
CA PHE A 605 12.59 -29.27 -5.19
C PHE A 605 13.50 -30.30 -4.52
N ASP A 606 12.94 -31.15 -3.66
CA ASP A 606 13.67 -32.21 -2.97
C ASP A 606 14.28 -33.20 -3.98
N TYR A 607 13.51 -33.63 -4.99
CA TYR A 607 14.02 -34.51 -6.07
C TYR A 607 15.15 -33.87 -6.88
N LEU A 608 15.10 -32.56 -7.09
CA LEU A 608 16.14 -31.82 -7.83
C LEU A 608 17.36 -31.46 -6.97
N GLY A 609 17.32 -31.72 -5.67
CA GLY A 609 18.34 -31.30 -4.70
C GLY A 609 18.42 -29.79 -4.56
N MET A 610 17.27 -29.11 -4.55
CA MET A 610 17.15 -27.65 -4.45
C MET A 610 16.43 -27.26 -3.16
N GLY A 611 16.79 -26.11 -2.57
CA GLY A 611 16.04 -25.54 -1.47
C GLY A 611 14.65 -25.11 -1.93
N TYR A 612 13.60 -25.45 -1.17
CA TYR A 612 12.24 -25.04 -1.48
C TYR A 612 12.09 -23.52 -1.41
N VAL A 613 11.50 -22.93 -2.45
CA VAL A 613 11.25 -21.50 -2.53
C VAL A 613 9.76 -21.23 -2.33
N GLU A 614 9.44 -20.48 -1.28
CA GLU A 614 8.06 -20.10 -0.97
C GLU A 614 7.45 -19.25 -2.10
N PRO A 615 6.14 -19.37 -2.39
CA PRO A 615 5.49 -18.60 -3.46
C PRO A 615 5.78 -17.09 -3.43
N SER A 616 5.84 -16.48 -2.24
CA SER A 616 6.13 -15.05 -2.09
C SER A 616 7.56 -14.64 -2.42
N GLN A 617 8.49 -15.60 -2.55
CA GLN A 617 9.90 -15.37 -2.88
C GLN A 617 10.20 -15.64 -4.37
N ARG A 618 9.21 -16.05 -5.15
CA ARG A 618 9.35 -16.37 -6.59
C ARG A 618 9.16 -15.10 -7.43
N MET A 619 10.12 -14.18 -7.36
CA MET A 619 10.07 -12.86 -8.01
C MET A 619 9.99 -12.94 -9.52
#